data_AF-A0A7K4BY96-F1
#
_entry.id   AF-A0A7K4BY96-F1
#
_cell.length_a   1.000
_cell.length_b   1.000
_cell.length_c   1.000
_cell.angle_alpha   90.00
_cell.angle_beta   90.00
_cell.angle_gamma   90.00
#
_symmetry.space_group_name_H-M   'P 1'
#
loop_
_entity.id
_entity.type
_entity.pdbx_description
1 polymer ?
#
loop_
_entity_poly.entity_id
_entity_poly.type
_entity_poly.pdbx_seq_one_letter_code
_entity_poly.pdbx_strand_id
1 'polypeptide(L)'
;MSERPIMKEKGQKSKVLKKTETKVPKVEKKEEKKTTETKTDKKEIKTKKEIVKKKFIPYEEKVKPKKPKEVIETQKSLGDKKEHPVFRGRFGKKQFRRKSIKKWDKWRKPRGIDLDRDIAHGYSPKIGYRSDTKLRNIHPSGYKEILVCNLNDLAKIDNKTQAARISKTIGKRKRNEIIKKANEKAIWVLN
;
A
#
# COMPACT_ATOMS: atom_id res chain seq x y z
N MET A 1 31.55 60.53 31.99
CA MET A 1 30.47 60.78 31.01
C MET A 1 29.89 59.43 30.61
N SER A 2 29.01 58.80 31.39
CA SER A 2 27.56 59.03 31.57
C SER A 2 26.68 58.55 30.40
N GLU A 3 26.03 57.39 30.61
CA GLU A 3 24.69 56.96 30.12
C GLU A 3 24.55 56.60 28.62
N ARG A 4 23.84 55.56 28.13
CA ARG A 4 22.61 54.85 28.57
C ARG A 4 22.38 53.59 27.64
N PRO A 5 21.27 52.80 27.71
CA PRO A 5 21.24 51.40 28.16
C PRO A 5 20.85 50.32 27.11
N ILE A 6 21.06 49.04 27.45
CA ILE A 6 20.71 47.84 26.67
C ILE A 6 19.20 47.54 26.75
N MET A 7 18.51 47.46 25.60
CA MET A 7 17.12 47.03 25.50
C MET A 7 17.01 45.49 25.44
N LYS A 8 16.29 44.90 26.40
CA LYS A 8 15.88 43.48 26.43
C LYS A 8 14.42 43.36 25.99
N GLU A 9 14.14 42.56 24.96
CA GLU A 9 12.78 42.14 24.64
C GLU A 9 12.34 40.93 25.49
N LYS A 10 11.07 40.99 25.90
CA LYS A 10 10.44 40.25 26.99
C LYS A 10 9.74 38.99 26.47
N GLY A 11 10.10 37.83 27.03
CA GLY A 11 9.19 36.70 27.13
C GLY A 11 8.29 36.85 28.36
N GLN A 12 6.98 36.71 28.21
CA GLN A 12 6.03 36.72 29.33
C GLN A 12 5.39 35.35 29.52
N LYS A 13 5.66 34.76 30.69
CA LYS A 13 4.96 33.60 31.28
C LYS A 13 3.80 34.13 32.13
N SER A 14 2.58 33.61 31.96
CA SER A 14 1.43 33.91 32.81
C SER A 14 1.34 32.95 34.00
N LYS A 15 1.15 33.52 35.20
CA LYS A 15 1.10 32.90 36.53
C LYS A 15 -0.29 32.33 36.87
N VAL A 16 -0.27 31.35 37.77
CA VAL A 16 -1.38 30.69 38.50
C VAL A 16 -1.79 31.51 39.75
N LEU A 17 -3.05 31.34 40.21
CA LEU A 17 -3.66 31.43 41.58
C LEU A 17 -5.06 32.09 41.47
N LYS A 18 -6.16 31.74 42.16
CA LYS A 18 -6.45 31.09 43.46
C LYS A 18 -7.96 30.68 43.52
N LYS A 19 -8.32 29.74 44.41
CA LYS A 19 -9.70 29.37 44.85
C LYS A 19 -10.19 30.27 46.00
N THR A 20 -11.51 30.47 46.16
CA THR A 20 -12.30 30.42 47.42
C THR A 20 -13.83 30.48 47.15
N GLU A 21 -14.61 30.04 48.15
CA GLU A 21 -15.97 29.43 48.16
C GLU A 21 -17.17 30.38 48.38
N THR A 22 -18.42 29.91 48.17
CA THR A 22 -19.60 30.04 49.11
C THR A 22 -20.88 29.31 48.62
N LYS A 23 -21.86 29.10 49.53
CA LYS A 23 -22.87 28.01 49.70
C LYS A 23 -24.37 28.33 49.30
N VAL A 24 -25.09 27.31 48.76
CA VAL A 24 -26.41 26.64 49.14
C VAL A 24 -27.68 27.50 49.48
N PRO A 25 -28.99 27.21 49.09
CA PRO A 25 -29.88 26.01 49.34
C PRO A 25 -30.91 25.59 48.22
N LYS A 26 -31.42 24.34 48.03
CA LYS A 26 -32.39 23.38 48.68
C LYS A 26 -33.91 23.64 48.49
N VAL A 27 -34.67 22.67 47.91
CA VAL A 27 -36.06 22.11 48.19
C VAL A 27 -36.46 21.11 47.05
N GLU A 28 -36.47 19.76 47.21
CA GLU A 28 -37.58 18.77 47.46
C GLU A 28 -38.75 18.73 46.40
N LYS A 29 -39.37 17.63 45.89
CA LYS A 29 -39.52 16.18 46.27
C LYS A 29 -40.28 15.35 45.17
N LYS A 30 -40.17 14.01 45.27
CA LYS A 30 -41.12 12.89 44.97
C LYS A 30 -40.98 11.98 43.72
N GLU A 31 -41.20 10.69 44.02
CA GLU A 31 -41.03 9.44 43.27
C GLU A 31 -42.30 8.97 42.49
N GLU A 32 -42.09 7.92 41.68
CA GLU A 32 -43.01 6.88 41.15
C GLU A 32 -43.80 7.11 39.82
N LYS A 33 -43.40 6.40 38.74
CA LYS A 33 -44.03 5.13 38.26
C LYS A 33 -43.35 4.56 36.99
N LYS A 34 -43.10 3.25 37.01
CA LYS A 34 -42.60 2.37 35.93
C LYS A 34 -43.77 1.89 35.03
N THR A 35 -43.38 1.23 33.91
CA THR A 35 -44.17 0.42 32.94
C THR A 35 -44.64 1.24 31.73
N THR A 36 -44.43 0.89 30.46
CA THR A 36 -44.13 -0.36 29.72
C THR A 36 -43.78 0.08 28.29
N GLU A 37 -42.69 -0.40 27.66
CA GLU A 37 -42.37 -0.34 26.21
C GLU A 37 -40.84 -0.25 26.02
N THR A 38 -40.11 -1.37 25.97
CA THR A 38 -38.69 -1.36 25.53
C THR A 38 -38.13 -2.77 25.18
N LYS A 39 -38.99 -3.78 25.01
CA LYS A 39 -38.56 -5.16 24.70
C LYS A 39 -38.73 -5.56 23.23
N THR A 40 -39.60 -4.88 22.48
CA THR A 40 -39.87 -5.13 21.06
C THR A 40 -38.79 -4.54 20.15
N ASP A 41 -38.37 -3.29 20.35
CA ASP A 41 -37.41 -2.63 19.44
C ASP A 41 -35.97 -3.15 19.57
N LYS A 42 -35.55 -3.57 20.77
CA LYS A 42 -34.21 -4.15 20.97
C LYS A 42 -34.06 -5.53 20.32
N LYS A 43 -35.16 -6.29 20.14
CA LYS A 43 -35.14 -7.57 19.43
C LYS A 43 -35.10 -7.37 17.91
N GLU A 44 -35.81 -6.38 17.38
CA GLU A 44 -35.74 -6.02 15.95
C GLU A 44 -34.41 -5.39 15.54
N ILE A 45 -33.82 -4.55 16.40
CA ILE A 45 -32.50 -3.95 16.15
C ILE A 45 -31.39 -5.01 16.27
N LYS A 46 -31.53 -6.03 17.13
CA LYS A 46 -30.60 -7.16 17.24
C LYS A 46 -30.69 -8.09 16.05
N THR A 47 -31.89 -8.44 15.59
CA THR A 47 -32.09 -9.28 14.40
C THR A 47 -31.65 -8.57 13.12
N LYS A 48 -31.91 -7.26 12.95
CA LYS A 48 -31.36 -6.48 11.83
C LYS A 48 -29.83 -6.37 11.89
N LYS A 49 -29.22 -6.26 13.07
CA LYS A 49 -27.74 -6.29 13.25
C LYS A 49 -27.14 -7.69 13.06
N GLU A 50 -27.90 -8.75 13.28
CA GLU A 50 -27.48 -10.14 13.03
C GLU A 50 -27.65 -10.56 11.56
N ILE A 51 -28.66 -10.08 10.85
CA ILE A 51 -28.83 -10.29 9.41
C ILE A 51 -27.73 -9.55 8.60
N VAL A 52 -27.13 -8.50 9.17
CA VAL A 52 -25.94 -7.82 8.61
C VAL A 52 -24.63 -8.53 9.00
N LYS A 53 -24.63 -9.40 10.02
CA LYS A 53 -23.46 -10.22 10.40
C LYS A 53 -23.36 -11.41 9.43
N LYS A 54 -22.42 -11.28 8.50
CA LYS A 54 -21.97 -12.31 7.55
C LYS A 54 -23.01 -12.75 6.52
N LYS A 55 -23.39 -11.82 5.63
CA LYS A 55 -23.51 -12.24 4.22
C LYS A 55 -22.12 -12.68 3.79
N PHE A 56 -21.90 -14.00 3.70
CA PHE A 56 -20.73 -14.57 3.06
C PHE A 56 -20.69 -13.98 1.65
N ILE A 57 -19.73 -13.11 1.37
CA ILE A 57 -19.57 -12.56 0.03
C ILE A 57 -18.86 -13.66 -0.77
N PRO A 58 -19.54 -14.33 -1.73
CA PRO A 58 -18.88 -15.34 -2.54
C PRO A 58 -17.73 -14.69 -3.29
N TYR A 59 -16.61 -15.41 -3.42
CA TYR A 59 -15.52 -14.93 -4.24
C TYR A 59 -15.93 -15.03 -5.70
N GLU A 60 -15.86 -13.92 -6.43
CA GLU A 60 -16.10 -13.99 -7.86
C GLU A 60 -14.90 -14.61 -8.56
N GLU A 61 -15.17 -15.59 -9.42
CA GLU A 61 -14.14 -16.24 -10.20
C GLU A 61 -13.58 -15.28 -11.27
N LYS A 62 -12.26 -15.27 -11.37
CA LYS A 62 -11.55 -14.50 -12.40
C LYS A 62 -11.62 -15.29 -13.70
N VAL A 63 -12.29 -14.74 -14.70
CA VAL A 63 -12.25 -15.33 -16.04
C VAL A 63 -10.94 -14.90 -16.70
N LYS A 64 -10.20 -15.86 -17.28
CA LYS A 64 -9.00 -15.55 -18.08
C LYS A 64 -9.44 -15.39 -19.54
N PRO A 65 -9.57 -14.15 -20.07
CA PRO A 65 -9.96 -13.92 -21.45
C PRO A 65 -8.89 -14.44 -22.41
N LYS A 66 -9.25 -14.71 -23.67
CA LYS A 66 -8.26 -15.07 -24.70
C LYS A 66 -7.27 -13.91 -24.90
N LYS A 67 -5.96 -14.21 -24.99
CA LYS A 67 -4.94 -13.19 -25.21
C LYS A 67 -5.08 -12.56 -26.60
N PRO A 68 -4.99 -11.22 -26.72
CA PRO A 68 -4.97 -10.54 -28.00
C PRO A 68 -3.63 -10.80 -28.73
N LYS A 69 -3.63 -10.64 -30.06
CA LYS A 69 -2.45 -10.88 -30.92
C LYS A 69 -1.23 -10.05 -30.50
N GLU A 70 -1.46 -8.76 -30.21
CA GLU A 70 -0.42 -7.82 -29.77
C GLU A 70 0.36 -8.34 -28.54
N VAL A 71 -0.35 -8.92 -27.57
CA VAL A 71 0.26 -9.48 -26.35
C VAL A 71 1.04 -10.76 -26.61
N ILE A 72 0.62 -11.54 -27.60
CA ILE A 72 1.34 -12.75 -27.99
C ILE A 72 2.67 -12.36 -28.66
N GLU A 73 2.66 -11.33 -29.50
CA GLU A 73 3.87 -10.81 -30.14
C GLU A 73 4.86 -10.21 -29.13
N THR A 74 4.37 -9.42 -28.18
CA THR A 74 5.22 -8.91 -27.08
C THR A 74 5.73 -10.04 -26.21
N GLN A 75 4.93 -11.09 -25.97
CA GLN A 75 5.36 -12.29 -25.24
C GLN A 75 6.44 -13.08 -25.96
N LYS A 76 6.42 -13.16 -27.30
CA LYS A 76 7.51 -13.79 -28.06
C LYS A 76 8.78 -12.96 -27.97
N SER A 77 8.66 -11.64 -28.16
CA SER A 77 9.78 -10.69 -28.09
C SER A 77 10.43 -10.62 -26.70
N LEU A 78 9.72 -11.06 -25.64
CA LEU A 78 10.27 -11.18 -24.29
C LEU A 78 11.41 -12.21 -24.20
N GLY A 79 11.44 -13.21 -25.08
CA GLY A 79 12.52 -14.19 -25.16
C GLY A 79 13.86 -13.57 -25.56
N ASP A 80 13.83 -12.50 -26.35
CA ASP A 80 15.03 -11.79 -26.83
C ASP A 80 15.62 -10.85 -25.76
N LYS A 81 15.03 -10.80 -24.56
CA LYS A 81 15.55 -9.98 -23.48
C LYS A 81 16.93 -10.47 -23.05
N LYS A 82 17.88 -9.52 -22.99
CA LYS A 82 19.17 -9.72 -22.35
C LYS A 82 18.99 -10.26 -20.93
N GLU A 83 19.68 -11.35 -20.61
CA GLU A 83 19.73 -11.85 -19.25
C GLU A 83 20.39 -10.81 -18.32
N HIS A 84 19.80 -10.63 -17.14
CA HIS A 84 20.31 -9.70 -16.15
C HIS A 84 20.95 -10.47 -14.99
N PRO A 85 22.24 -10.25 -14.70
CA PRO A 85 22.85 -10.86 -13.53
C PRO A 85 22.20 -10.32 -12.26
N VAL A 86 22.12 -11.15 -11.23
CA VAL A 86 21.62 -10.72 -9.92
C VAL A 86 22.66 -9.81 -9.26
N PHE A 87 22.34 -8.52 -9.17
CA PHE A 87 23.20 -7.54 -8.50
C PHE A 87 23.04 -7.64 -6.98
N ARG A 88 24.12 -8.02 -6.29
CA ARG A 88 24.16 -8.18 -4.82
C ARG A 88 25.12 -7.21 -4.16
N GLY A 89 24.81 -6.79 -2.93
CA GLY A 89 25.64 -5.85 -2.18
C GLY A 89 27.02 -6.41 -1.87
N ARG A 90 28.07 -5.65 -2.22
CA ARG A 90 29.48 -5.97 -1.93
C ARG A 90 29.96 -5.21 -0.70
N PHE A 91 29.50 -5.60 0.48
CA PHE A 91 30.14 -5.14 1.73
C PHE A 91 30.96 -6.31 2.33
N GLY A 92 32.05 -5.98 3.03
CA GLY A 92 32.94 -6.98 3.63
C GLY A 92 33.64 -7.93 2.65
N LYS A 93 34.51 -8.79 3.19
CA LYS A 93 35.28 -9.79 2.44
C LYS A 93 34.36 -10.88 1.88
N LYS A 94 34.67 -11.39 0.68
CA LYS A 94 33.87 -12.40 -0.05
C LYS A 94 33.56 -13.64 0.82
N GLN A 95 34.52 -14.10 1.62
CA GLN A 95 34.38 -15.23 2.53
C GLN A 95 33.28 -15.09 3.60
N PHE A 96 32.95 -13.87 4.01
CA PHE A 96 31.90 -13.62 5.01
C PHE A 96 30.53 -13.32 4.38
N ARG A 97 30.45 -13.25 3.04
CA ARG A 97 29.19 -12.98 2.34
C ARG A 97 28.37 -14.26 2.27
N ARG A 98 27.26 -14.29 3.01
CA ARG A 98 26.30 -15.40 2.98
C ARG A 98 25.04 -14.99 2.23
N LYS A 99 24.61 -15.81 1.25
CA LYS A 99 23.40 -15.55 0.45
C LYS A 99 22.12 -15.45 1.31
N SER A 100 22.10 -16.08 2.49
CA SER A 100 20.96 -16.09 3.41
C SER A 100 20.73 -14.79 4.17
N ILE A 101 21.73 -13.90 4.27
CA ILE A 101 21.60 -12.67 5.04
C ILE A 101 21.04 -11.56 4.14
N LYS A 102 19.86 -11.04 4.50
CA LYS A 102 19.11 -10.00 3.76
C LYS A 102 19.93 -8.72 3.46
N LYS A 103 20.94 -8.40 4.28
CA LYS A 103 21.83 -7.25 4.10
C LYS A 103 22.59 -7.32 2.76
N TRP A 104 22.95 -8.53 2.31
CA TRP A 104 23.76 -8.76 1.12
C TRP A 104 22.94 -8.89 -0.17
N ASP A 105 21.62 -9.09 -0.04
CA ASP A 105 20.74 -9.28 -1.18
C ASP A 105 20.48 -7.96 -1.92
N LYS A 106 20.46 -6.83 -1.19
CA LYS A 106 20.29 -5.51 -1.80
C LYS A 106 21.63 -4.96 -2.32
N TRP A 107 21.64 -4.52 -3.58
CA TRP A 107 22.80 -3.83 -4.15
C TRP A 107 23.11 -2.52 -3.42
N ARG A 108 24.41 -2.25 -3.22
CA ARG A 108 24.96 -0.93 -2.86
C ARG A 108 26.28 -0.73 -3.57
N LYS A 109 26.57 0.52 -3.97
CA LYS A 109 27.87 0.89 -4.54
C LYS A 109 28.96 0.74 -3.45
N PRO A 110 30.00 -0.11 -3.65
CA PRO A 110 31.10 -0.19 -2.71
C PRO A 110 31.86 1.14 -2.69
N ARG A 111 32.15 1.67 -1.50
CA ARG A 111 32.81 2.97 -1.31
C ARG A 111 34.20 2.90 -0.66
N GLY A 112 34.50 1.84 0.09
CA GLY A 112 35.81 1.67 0.74
C GLY A 112 36.94 1.48 -0.26
N ILE A 113 38.14 1.87 0.15
CA ILE A 113 39.36 1.81 -0.67
C ILE A 113 39.86 0.35 -0.73
N ASP A 114 39.76 -0.38 0.39
CA ASP A 114 40.15 -1.79 0.50
C ASP A 114 39.17 -2.78 -0.15
N LEU A 115 38.18 -2.27 -0.90
CA LEU A 115 37.16 -3.10 -1.55
C LEU A 115 37.46 -3.25 -3.03
N ASP A 116 37.93 -4.44 -3.41
CA ASP A 116 38.15 -4.81 -4.80
C ASP A 116 36.85 -4.72 -5.61
N ARG A 117 36.94 -4.06 -6.76
CA ARG A 117 35.80 -3.76 -7.63
C ARG A 117 35.58 -4.78 -8.73
N ASP A 118 36.46 -5.77 -8.82
CA ASP A 118 36.51 -6.75 -9.90
C ASP A 118 35.23 -7.56 -10.03
N ILE A 119 35.01 -8.04 -11.25
CA ILE A 119 33.83 -8.84 -11.62
C ILE A 119 33.83 -10.18 -10.86
N ALA A 120 35.00 -10.72 -10.50
CA ALA A 120 35.17 -11.93 -9.70
C ALA A 120 34.49 -11.87 -8.31
N HIS A 121 34.22 -10.66 -7.80
CA HIS A 121 33.52 -10.42 -6.55
C HIS A 121 32.00 -10.21 -6.72
N GLY A 122 31.50 -10.28 -7.94
CA GLY A 122 30.10 -10.12 -8.31
C GLY A 122 29.88 -8.98 -9.31
N TYR A 123 28.85 -9.13 -10.13
CA TYR A 123 28.46 -8.13 -11.14
C TYR A 123 28.08 -6.79 -10.49
N SER A 124 28.50 -5.70 -11.14
CA SER A 124 28.09 -4.34 -10.78
C SER A 124 27.07 -3.82 -11.79
N PRO A 125 26.00 -3.12 -11.36
CA PRO A 125 25.09 -2.45 -12.26
C PRO A 125 25.83 -1.45 -13.15
N LYS A 126 25.58 -1.53 -14.44
CA LYS A 126 26.07 -0.65 -15.50
C LYS A 126 24.93 -0.36 -16.47
N ILE A 127 25.02 0.74 -17.23
CA ILE A 127 23.98 1.12 -18.19
C ILE A 127 23.76 0.06 -19.28
N GLY A 128 24.80 -0.68 -19.67
CA GLY A 128 24.74 -1.72 -20.70
C GLY A 128 23.89 -2.95 -20.34
N TYR A 129 23.59 -3.16 -19.06
CA TYR A 129 22.65 -4.20 -18.61
C TYR A 129 21.19 -3.78 -18.71
N ARG A 130 20.88 -2.60 -19.25
CA ARG A 130 19.49 -2.17 -19.42
C ARG A 130 18.82 -2.97 -20.54
N SER A 131 17.60 -3.43 -20.30
CA SER A 131 16.73 -4.02 -21.34
C SER A 131 16.13 -2.95 -22.24
N ASP A 132 15.74 -3.37 -23.45
CA ASP A 132 15.13 -2.51 -24.44
C ASP A 132 13.91 -1.76 -23.91
N THR A 133 13.75 -0.53 -24.36
CA THR A 133 12.72 0.38 -23.87
C THR A 133 11.31 -0.16 -24.08
N LYS A 134 11.09 -0.84 -25.21
CA LYS A 134 9.80 -1.46 -25.57
C LYS A 134 9.43 -2.63 -24.65
N LEU A 135 10.41 -3.45 -24.27
CA LEU A 135 10.18 -4.70 -23.52
C LEU A 135 10.26 -4.53 -22.00
N ARG A 136 10.87 -3.44 -21.55
CA ARG A 136 11.03 -3.13 -20.13
C ARG A 136 9.66 -2.94 -19.45
N ASN A 137 9.53 -3.46 -18.23
CA ASN A 137 8.30 -3.42 -17.42
C ASN A 137 7.10 -4.21 -17.98
N ILE A 138 7.32 -5.07 -18.98
CA ILE A 138 6.30 -6.02 -19.45
C ILE A 138 6.34 -7.30 -18.58
N HIS A 139 5.16 -7.76 -18.15
CA HIS A 139 4.97 -9.02 -17.42
C HIS A 139 5.27 -10.22 -18.34
N PRO A 140 5.77 -11.38 -17.85
CA PRO A 140 6.04 -12.55 -18.69
C PRO A 140 4.86 -13.03 -19.56
N SER A 141 3.63 -12.67 -19.21
CA SER A 141 2.45 -12.95 -20.04
C SER A 141 2.30 -12.07 -21.28
N GLY A 142 3.16 -11.05 -21.47
CA GLY A 142 3.12 -10.10 -22.59
C GLY A 142 2.40 -8.77 -22.30
N TYR A 143 1.69 -8.68 -21.17
CA TYR A 143 0.94 -7.47 -20.79
C TYR A 143 1.80 -6.45 -20.04
N LYS A 144 1.46 -5.17 -20.17
CA LYS A 144 1.93 -4.11 -19.28
C LYS A 144 1.07 -4.08 -18.02
N GLU A 145 1.70 -4.15 -16.85
CA GLU A 145 0.97 -4.12 -15.57
C GLU A 145 0.46 -2.72 -15.24
N ILE A 146 -0.82 -2.61 -14.86
CA ILE A 146 -1.38 -1.40 -14.27
C ILE A 146 -1.92 -1.72 -12.89
N LEU A 147 -1.47 -0.93 -11.90
CA LEU A 147 -1.96 -1.03 -10.54
C LEU A 147 -3.37 -0.42 -10.45
N VAL A 148 -4.35 -1.23 -10.07
CA VAL A 148 -5.76 -0.83 -9.92
C VAL A 148 -6.08 -0.70 -8.43
N CYS A 149 -6.58 0.48 -8.03
CA CYS A 149 -6.98 0.78 -6.66
C CYS A 149 -8.51 0.96 -6.52
N ASN A 150 -9.18 1.35 -7.60
CA ASN A 150 -10.63 1.60 -7.64
C ASN A 150 -11.23 1.17 -9.01
N LEU A 151 -12.55 1.32 -9.16
CA LEU A 151 -13.25 0.96 -10.40
C LEU A 151 -13.00 1.95 -11.56
N ASN A 152 -12.62 3.19 -11.26
CA ASN A 152 -12.31 4.20 -12.29
C ASN A 152 -10.97 3.91 -12.96
N ASP A 153 -9.99 3.38 -12.20
CA ASP A 153 -8.70 2.96 -12.73
C ASP A 153 -8.89 1.84 -13.76
N LEU A 154 -9.85 0.93 -13.52
CA LEU A 154 -10.19 -0.15 -14.45
C LEU A 154 -10.77 0.38 -15.77
N ALA A 155 -11.41 1.55 -15.77
CA ALA A 155 -11.95 2.15 -16.99
C ALA A 155 -10.86 2.76 -17.89
N LYS A 156 -9.67 3.03 -17.35
CA LYS A 156 -8.54 3.62 -18.09
C LYS A 156 -7.64 2.56 -18.74
N ILE A 157 -7.95 1.27 -18.57
CA ILE A 157 -7.11 0.16 -19.03
C ILE A 157 -7.51 -0.27 -20.43
N ASP A 158 -6.52 -0.33 -21.32
CA ASP A 158 -6.68 -0.90 -22.66
C ASP A 158 -6.45 -2.42 -22.61
N ASN A 159 -7.52 -3.17 -22.82
CA ASN A 159 -7.52 -4.62 -22.72
C ASN A 159 -6.58 -5.32 -23.74
N LYS A 160 -6.22 -4.64 -24.83
CA LYS A 160 -5.34 -5.19 -25.86
C LYS A 160 -3.88 -5.28 -25.44
N THR A 161 -3.42 -4.39 -24.56
CA THR A 161 -1.99 -4.25 -24.22
C THR A 161 -1.70 -4.34 -22.73
N GLN A 162 -2.69 -4.08 -21.89
CA GLN A 162 -2.52 -3.89 -20.45
C GLN A 162 -3.31 -4.93 -19.65
N ALA A 163 -2.76 -5.29 -18.49
CA ALA A 163 -3.42 -6.17 -17.52
C ALA A 163 -3.59 -5.45 -16.18
N ALA A 164 -4.67 -5.76 -15.48
CA ALA A 164 -4.98 -5.20 -14.18
C ALA A 164 -4.27 -5.99 -13.06
N ARG A 165 -3.57 -5.27 -12.20
CA ARG A 165 -3.03 -5.78 -10.94
C ARG A 165 -3.72 -5.07 -9.78
N ILE A 166 -4.55 -5.79 -9.05
CA ILE A 166 -5.34 -5.24 -7.95
C ILE A 166 -4.42 -4.94 -6.77
N SER A 167 -4.50 -3.74 -6.19
CA SER A 167 -3.70 -3.38 -5.03
C SER A 167 -3.96 -4.31 -3.82
N LYS A 168 -2.90 -4.60 -3.05
CA LYS A 168 -2.99 -5.42 -1.83
C LYS A 168 -3.91 -4.79 -0.77
N THR A 169 -4.04 -3.47 -0.75
CA THR A 169 -4.82 -2.72 0.23
C THR A 169 -6.33 -2.88 0.05
N ILE A 170 -6.80 -3.30 -1.11
CA ILE A 170 -8.23 -3.42 -1.40
C ILE A 170 -8.84 -4.60 -0.62
N GLY A 171 -9.93 -4.37 0.11
CA GLY A 171 -10.64 -5.44 0.83
C GLY A 171 -11.38 -6.40 -0.11
N LYS A 172 -11.70 -7.62 0.36
CA LYS A 172 -12.39 -8.67 -0.42
C LYS A 172 -13.65 -8.18 -1.13
N ARG A 173 -14.50 -7.41 -0.44
CA ARG A 173 -15.74 -6.85 -1.02
C ARG A 173 -15.48 -6.04 -2.30
N LYS A 174 -14.61 -5.04 -2.23
CA LYS A 174 -14.25 -4.20 -3.39
C LYS A 174 -13.50 -5.00 -4.47
N ARG A 175 -12.72 -6.01 -4.08
CA ARG A 175 -12.06 -6.88 -5.06
C ARG A 175 -13.07 -7.62 -5.93
N ASN A 176 -14.12 -8.17 -5.33
CA ASN A 176 -15.16 -8.85 -6.10
C ASN A 176 -15.83 -7.87 -7.07
N GLU A 177 -16.19 -6.67 -6.62
CA GLU A 177 -16.75 -5.62 -7.50
C GLU A 177 -15.81 -5.28 -8.68
N ILE A 178 -14.49 -5.24 -8.44
CA ILE A 178 -13.48 -5.01 -9.49
C ILE A 178 -13.39 -6.20 -10.44
N ILE A 179 -13.37 -7.43 -9.93
CA ILE A 179 -13.31 -8.66 -10.73
C ILE A 179 -14.53 -8.75 -11.64
N LYS A 180 -15.73 -8.46 -11.11
CA LYS A 180 -16.97 -8.42 -11.90
C LYS A 180 -16.84 -7.53 -13.13
N LYS A 181 -16.49 -6.27 -12.89
CA LYS A 181 -16.34 -5.28 -13.97
C LYS A 181 -15.17 -5.61 -14.90
N ALA A 182 -14.13 -6.25 -14.40
CA ALA A 182 -13.00 -6.69 -15.22
C ALA A 182 -13.44 -7.81 -16.16
N ASN A 183 -14.19 -8.79 -15.67
CA ASN A 183 -14.77 -9.87 -16.48
C ASN A 183 -15.72 -9.30 -17.56
N GLU A 184 -16.58 -8.36 -17.20
CA GLU A 184 -17.49 -7.67 -18.14
C GLU A 184 -16.73 -6.95 -19.27
N LYS A 185 -15.59 -6.32 -18.95
CA LYS A 185 -14.72 -5.64 -19.92
C LYS A 185 -13.68 -6.57 -20.57
N ALA A 186 -13.73 -7.86 -20.26
CA ALA A 186 -12.77 -8.88 -20.64
C ALA A 186 -11.31 -8.55 -20.28
N ILE A 187 -11.05 -7.78 -19.22
CA ILE A 187 -9.71 -7.38 -18.77
C ILE A 187 -9.01 -8.52 -18.03
N TRP A 188 -7.75 -8.80 -18.37
CA TRP A 188 -6.95 -9.80 -17.67
C TRP A 188 -6.52 -9.31 -16.28
N VAL A 189 -6.92 -10.04 -15.21
CA VAL A 189 -6.50 -9.77 -13.83
C VAL A 189 -5.36 -10.72 -13.41
N LEU A 190 -4.26 -10.18 -12.88
CA LEU A 190 -3.06 -10.96 -12.56
C LEU A 190 -3.07 -11.65 -11.19
N ASN A 191 -3.69 -11.04 -10.17
CA ASN A 191 -3.60 -11.46 -8.77
C ASN A 191 -4.94 -11.80 -8.15
#